data_AF-A0AAU7F9W5-F1
#
_entry.id   AF-A0AAU7F9W5-F1
#
_cell.length_a   1.000
_cell.length_b   1.000
_cell.length_c   1.000
_cell.angle_alpha   90.00
_cell.angle_beta   90.00
_cell.angle_gamma   90.00
#
_symmetry.space_group_name_H-M   'P 1'
#
loop_
_entity.id
_entity.type
_entity.pdbx_description
1 polymer ?
#
loop_
_entity_poly.entity_id
_entity_poly.type
_entity_poly.pdbx_seq_one_letter_code
_entity_poly.pdbx_strand_id
1 'polypeptide(L)'
;MNAWIKPGLIVLGMVSTLHASAACRGNWAEGLSYVAGDTVQYQSNVYTAQVTHTAYIGTNWNPLAAPTLWKAGGTCGATASPTPTVKPTATPTAVPTATPTVKPSASPTLKPTATPLLTTSPSPTPKPTVTPTATPTATPTATPAATSTPTASPTPTPVNTATPTPAVTPQPGSEPSQIILRNRFDQHATGLYQAAQFTADWGIAPGSSAGVSAGRLSIVADPAQAGNKVLRVSYMAGQVGGNSAMTFDAPLPGNAKSLFLQYKLRFDQSFSWVKGGKLPGLGGGDTPSGCIQNGTFDGFTTRLMWRENGLGFQYYYFPNKVEQCGDYAGLARRFEAGRWYTLTQQVVLNDIGQANGEFRQWIDGELVLENKAMLLRNAASVSISAIKMDTFFGGSSSDWAPASEQYAYFDEIIVSADSPLGLVDTRVTPPVYSHPIAAYPQWQAGSIYTANSVVYRIDSSGKYRYFKARGYTAAGIDPLNSHLLDLYVGVYSPIRFDTAQKWIELSKP
;
A
#
# COMPACT_ATOMS: atom_id res chain seq x y z
N MET A 1 -10.90 45.38 62.99
CA MET A 1 -9.97 46.23 62.21
C MET A 1 -10.07 45.80 60.76
N ASN A 2 -10.34 46.77 59.89
CA ASN A 2 -10.57 46.64 58.46
C ASN A 2 -9.33 46.10 57.73
N ALA A 3 -9.53 45.32 56.67
CA ALA A 3 -8.96 45.62 55.35
C ALA A 3 -9.60 44.75 54.25
N TRP A 4 -10.23 45.43 53.31
CA TRP A 4 -10.71 44.93 52.03
C TRP A 4 -9.54 44.72 51.06
N ILE A 5 -9.54 43.62 50.30
CA ILE A 5 -8.80 43.52 49.03
C ILE A 5 -9.75 42.95 47.96
N LYS A 6 -9.74 43.63 46.82
CA LYS A 6 -10.66 43.58 45.66
C LYS A 6 -10.57 42.26 44.87
N PRO A 7 -11.63 41.88 44.10
CA PRO A 7 -11.55 40.79 43.15
C PRO A 7 -10.69 41.18 41.95
N GLY A 8 -9.71 40.33 41.62
CA GLY A 8 -8.85 40.47 40.45
C GLY A 8 -9.64 40.22 39.16
N LEU A 9 -9.54 41.19 38.25
CA LEU A 9 -10.05 41.18 36.89
C LEU A 9 -9.40 40.05 36.09
N ILE A 10 -10.19 39.08 35.61
CA ILE A 10 -9.73 38.12 34.59
C ILE A 10 -9.60 38.89 33.29
N VAL A 11 -8.36 39.23 32.91
CA VAL A 11 -8.05 39.67 31.55
C VAL A 11 -8.04 38.42 30.67
N LEU A 12 -9.12 38.25 29.92
CA LEU A 12 -9.17 37.32 28.79
C LEU A 12 -8.14 37.82 27.76
N GLY A 13 -6.95 37.22 27.76
CA GLY A 13 -5.98 37.46 26.70
C GLY A 13 -6.56 36.96 25.39
N MET A 14 -7.07 37.87 24.55
CA MET A 14 -7.31 37.56 23.15
C MET A 14 -5.95 37.20 22.55
N VAL A 15 -5.75 35.92 22.23
CA VAL A 15 -4.74 35.52 21.26
C VAL A 15 -5.23 36.10 19.93
N SER A 16 -4.71 37.26 19.57
CA SER A 16 -4.81 37.79 18.22
C SER A 16 -4.08 36.82 17.30
N THR A 17 -4.85 35.96 16.63
CA THR A 17 -4.37 35.28 15.44
C THR A 17 -3.97 36.36 14.44
N LEU A 18 -2.66 36.62 14.31
CA LEU A 18 -2.10 37.29 13.14
C LEU A 18 -2.45 36.40 11.94
N HIS A 19 -3.57 36.69 11.29
CA HIS A 19 -3.79 36.23 9.93
C HIS A 19 -2.70 36.91 9.11
N ALA A 20 -1.77 36.13 8.56
CA ALA A 20 -0.85 36.64 7.54
C ALA A 20 -1.71 37.21 6.41
N SER A 21 -1.72 38.54 6.27
CA SER A 21 -2.47 39.21 5.23
C SER A 21 -1.84 38.89 3.88
N ALA A 22 -2.68 38.59 2.89
CA ALA A 22 -2.29 38.43 1.49
C ALA A 22 -1.28 39.51 1.06
N ALA A 23 -0.10 39.07 0.61
CA ALA A 23 1.00 39.94 0.22
C ALA A 23 1.28 39.85 -1.29
N CYS A 24 1.75 40.94 -1.90
CA CYS A 24 2.32 40.85 -3.24
C CYS A 24 3.77 40.38 -3.15
N ARG A 25 4.05 39.22 -3.76
CA ARG A 25 5.31 38.50 -3.62
C ARG A 25 6.25 38.69 -4.83
N GLY A 26 5.91 39.59 -5.76
CA GLY A 26 6.71 39.84 -6.96
C GLY A 26 6.63 38.71 -7.97
N ASN A 27 7.72 38.41 -8.68
CA ASN A 27 7.75 37.30 -9.64
C ASN A 27 7.65 35.95 -8.91
N TRP A 28 6.88 35.02 -9.47
CA TRP A 28 6.83 33.64 -9.00
C TRP A 28 8.22 33.00 -9.14
N ALA A 29 8.62 32.25 -8.11
CA ALA A 29 9.87 31.50 -8.09
C ALA A 29 9.67 30.19 -7.32
N GLU A 30 10.36 29.14 -7.78
CA GLU A 30 10.42 27.89 -7.02
C GLU A 30 11.25 28.06 -5.74
N GLY A 31 10.98 27.21 -4.76
CA GLY A 31 11.59 27.21 -3.42
C GLY A 31 10.92 28.13 -2.41
N LEU A 32 9.85 28.85 -2.78
CA LEU A 32 9.17 29.79 -1.89
C LEU A 32 7.80 29.27 -1.41
N SER A 33 7.44 29.69 -0.19
CA SER A 33 6.10 29.48 0.37
C SER A 33 5.19 30.66 0.12
N TYR A 34 4.00 30.38 -0.41
CA TYR A 34 2.94 31.32 -0.73
C TYR A 34 1.74 31.03 0.16
N VAL A 35 1.20 32.04 0.82
CA VAL A 35 0.00 31.93 1.65
C VAL A 35 -1.23 32.13 0.75
N ALA A 36 -2.35 31.47 1.09
CA ALA A 36 -3.61 31.70 0.38
C ALA A 36 -3.93 33.22 0.33
N GLY A 37 -4.17 33.73 -0.87
CA GLY A 37 -4.38 35.15 -1.16
C GLY A 37 -3.14 35.90 -1.64
N ASP A 38 -1.92 35.37 -1.49
CA ASP A 38 -0.71 36.01 -2.03
C ASP A 38 -0.80 36.18 -3.55
N THR A 39 -0.26 37.28 -4.07
CA THR A 39 -0.21 37.53 -5.51
C THR A 39 1.22 37.46 -6.04
N VAL A 40 1.40 36.83 -7.20
CA VAL A 40 2.67 36.70 -7.92
C VAL A 40 2.52 37.09 -9.38
N GLN A 41 3.62 37.52 -10.01
CA GLN A 41 3.72 37.69 -11.46
C GLN A 41 4.39 36.45 -12.09
N TYR A 42 3.77 35.88 -13.12
CA TYR A 42 4.36 34.80 -13.91
C TYR A 42 4.02 35.00 -15.39
N GLN A 43 5.04 35.02 -16.25
CA GLN A 43 4.90 35.28 -17.69
C GLN A 43 4.01 36.52 -18.00
N SER A 44 4.29 37.64 -17.31
CA SER A 44 3.58 38.92 -17.45
C SER A 44 2.10 38.94 -17.00
N ASN A 45 1.58 37.86 -16.41
CA ASN A 45 0.24 37.81 -15.82
C ASN A 45 0.31 37.74 -14.29
N VAL A 46 -0.71 38.28 -13.62
CA VAL A 46 -0.85 38.22 -12.15
C VAL A 46 -1.70 37.01 -11.77
N TYR A 47 -1.25 36.29 -10.75
CA TYR A 47 -1.95 35.14 -10.19
C TYR A 47 -2.06 35.25 -8.68
N THR A 48 -3.18 34.81 -8.13
CA THR A 48 -3.44 34.72 -6.70
C THR A 48 -3.32 33.27 -6.24
N ALA A 49 -2.56 33.01 -5.18
CA ALA A 49 -2.49 31.71 -4.52
C ALA A 49 -3.86 31.36 -3.93
N GLN A 50 -4.43 30.22 -4.32
CA GLN A 50 -5.74 29.79 -3.82
C GLN A 50 -5.66 29.09 -2.47
N VAL A 51 -4.52 28.45 -2.19
CA VAL A 51 -4.22 27.74 -0.95
C VAL A 51 -2.79 28.03 -0.52
N THR A 52 -2.53 27.95 0.78
CA THR A 52 -1.16 28.06 1.30
C THR A 52 -0.35 26.84 0.85
N HIS A 53 0.78 27.07 0.21
CA HIS A 53 1.64 26.00 -0.31
C HIS A 53 3.10 26.47 -0.43
N THR A 54 4.01 25.52 -0.57
CA THR A 54 5.40 25.78 -0.97
C THR A 54 5.61 25.27 -2.38
N ALA A 55 6.03 26.14 -3.30
CA ALA A 55 6.35 25.77 -4.67
C ALA A 55 7.75 25.14 -4.70
N TYR A 56 7.92 23.92 -4.17
CA TYR A 56 9.24 23.28 -4.05
C TYR A 56 9.98 23.20 -5.40
N ILE A 57 11.31 23.33 -5.37
CA ILE A 57 12.16 23.29 -6.57
C ILE A 57 11.93 21.98 -7.33
N GLY A 58 11.70 22.08 -8.65
CA GLY A 58 11.50 20.95 -9.56
C GLY A 58 10.06 20.41 -9.62
N THR A 59 9.12 20.96 -8.83
CA THR A 59 7.70 20.56 -8.90
C THR A 59 6.96 21.15 -10.09
N ASN A 60 7.50 22.22 -10.69
CA ASN A 60 6.86 23.00 -11.73
C ASN A 60 5.45 23.50 -11.33
N TRP A 61 5.22 23.78 -10.04
CA TRP A 61 3.97 24.33 -9.51
C TRP A 61 3.81 25.83 -9.80
N ASN A 62 4.13 26.21 -11.03
CA ASN A 62 3.96 27.55 -11.51
C ASN A 62 2.46 27.84 -11.77
N PRO A 63 2.08 29.12 -11.86
CA PRO A 63 0.68 29.49 -12.03
C PRO A 63 -0.05 28.97 -13.27
N LEU A 64 0.67 28.52 -14.32
CA LEU A 64 0.06 27.90 -15.50
C LEU A 64 -0.07 26.37 -15.37
N ALA A 65 0.91 25.72 -14.74
CA ALA A 65 0.94 24.27 -14.60
C ALA A 65 0.13 23.75 -13.40
N ALA A 66 -0.16 24.61 -12.42
CA ALA A 66 -0.90 24.25 -11.20
C ALA A 66 -2.12 25.18 -10.97
N PRO A 67 -3.17 25.10 -11.81
CA PRO A 67 -4.38 25.94 -11.70
C PRO A 67 -5.25 25.64 -10.47
N THR A 68 -4.92 24.61 -9.70
CA THR A 68 -5.53 24.31 -8.40
C THR A 68 -4.84 25.05 -7.24
N LEU A 69 -3.61 25.50 -7.44
CA LEU A 69 -2.84 26.30 -6.47
C LEU A 69 -2.92 27.79 -6.80
N TRP A 70 -3.16 28.13 -8.06
CA TRP A 70 -3.11 29.49 -8.58
C TRP A 70 -4.34 29.83 -9.41
N LYS A 71 -4.89 31.01 -9.18
CA LYS A 71 -5.99 31.58 -9.98
C LYS A 71 -5.50 32.84 -10.69
N ALA A 72 -5.79 32.96 -11.99
CA ALA A 72 -5.51 34.18 -12.72
C ALA A 72 -6.28 35.38 -12.13
N GLY A 73 -5.58 36.51 -11.97
CA GLY A 73 -6.11 37.74 -11.37
C GLY A 73 -5.54 38.07 -9.99
N GLY A 74 -5.82 39.28 -9.53
CA GLY A 74 -5.30 39.88 -8.29
C GLY A 74 -4.78 41.30 -8.53
N THR A 75 -4.78 42.17 -7.51
CA THR A 75 -4.23 43.53 -7.58
C THR A 75 -2.96 43.62 -6.74
N CYS A 76 -1.79 43.59 -7.38
CA CYS A 76 -0.54 43.96 -6.71
C CYS A 76 -0.37 45.48 -6.82
N GLY A 77 -0.42 46.19 -5.69
CA GLY A 77 -0.02 47.60 -5.63
C GLY A 77 1.49 47.69 -5.79
N ALA A 78 1.97 48.46 -6.77
CA ALA A 78 3.39 48.64 -7.02
C ALA A 78 4.05 49.46 -5.90
N THR A 79 4.90 48.84 -5.08
CA THR A 79 5.93 49.56 -4.31
C THR A 79 7.25 48.76 -4.23
N ALA A 80 8.28 49.43 -4.77
CA ALA A 80 9.74 49.28 -4.70
C ALA A 80 10.42 47.94 -4.30
N SER A 81 11.28 47.50 -5.21
CA SER A 81 12.27 46.42 -5.13
C SER A 81 13.53 46.82 -4.34
N PRO A 82 14.10 45.94 -3.47
CA PRO A 82 15.52 45.95 -3.16
C PRO A 82 16.25 44.86 -3.96
N THR A 83 17.27 45.28 -4.71
CA THR A 83 18.19 44.46 -5.50
C THR A 83 19.17 43.68 -4.62
N PRO A 84 19.43 42.38 -4.90
CA PRO A 84 20.71 41.76 -4.57
C PRO A 84 21.48 41.31 -5.82
N THR A 85 22.78 41.54 -5.73
CA THR A 85 23.83 41.51 -6.76
C THR A 85 24.19 40.09 -7.19
N VAL A 86 24.26 39.84 -8.51
CA VAL A 86 24.74 38.57 -9.09
C VAL A 86 26.13 38.75 -9.73
N LYS A 87 27.08 37.90 -9.37
CA LYS A 87 28.40 37.76 -10.02
C LYS A 87 28.26 36.89 -11.28
N PRO A 88 28.89 37.23 -12.42
CA PRO A 88 28.40 36.83 -13.74
C PRO A 88 28.84 35.41 -14.14
N THR A 89 27.96 34.70 -14.86
CA THR A 89 28.31 33.54 -15.70
C THR A 89 27.82 33.79 -17.13
N ALA A 90 28.65 33.37 -18.09
CA ALA A 90 28.60 33.73 -19.50
C ALA A 90 27.40 33.18 -20.27
N THR A 91 27.02 33.97 -21.28
CA THR A 91 26.07 33.78 -22.38
C THR A 91 26.29 32.47 -23.15
N PRO A 92 25.25 31.87 -23.77
CA PRO A 92 25.03 32.22 -25.17
C PRO A 92 23.57 32.38 -25.63
N THR A 93 23.48 33.32 -26.56
CA THR A 93 22.49 33.78 -27.55
C THR A 93 21.56 32.73 -28.17
N ALA A 94 20.28 33.10 -28.31
CA ALA A 94 19.28 32.48 -29.18
C ALA A 94 19.25 33.13 -30.58
N VAL A 95 18.80 32.42 -31.62
CA VAL A 95 18.19 33.02 -32.82
C VAL A 95 16.99 32.18 -33.30
N PRO A 96 15.88 32.80 -33.76
CA PRO A 96 14.54 32.20 -33.85
C PRO A 96 14.08 31.97 -35.30
N THR A 97 12.92 31.31 -35.53
CA THR A 97 12.10 31.64 -36.72
C THR A 97 10.61 31.23 -36.65
N ALA A 98 9.78 32.27 -36.84
CA ALA A 98 8.49 32.45 -37.51
C ALA A 98 7.32 31.43 -37.49
N THR A 99 6.17 32.04 -37.15
CA THR A 99 4.74 31.74 -37.34
C THR A 99 4.33 31.37 -38.77
N PRO A 100 3.16 30.71 -38.96
CA PRO A 100 2.06 31.44 -39.59
C PRO A 100 0.64 31.11 -39.08
N THR A 101 -0.21 32.14 -39.16
CA THR A 101 -1.67 32.20 -38.99
C THR A 101 -2.44 31.85 -40.25
N VAL A 102 -3.58 31.14 -40.16
CA VAL A 102 -4.75 31.35 -41.04
C VAL A 102 -6.08 31.07 -40.31
N LYS A 103 -7.10 31.83 -40.75
CA LYS A 103 -8.42 32.23 -40.22
C LYS A 103 -9.57 31.20 -40.43
N PRO A 104 -10.67 31.23 -39.64
CA PRO A 104 -11.78 30.26 -39.72
C PRO A 104 -12.96 30.71 -40.61
N SER A 105 -13.79 29.78 -41.09
CA SER A 105 -15.15 30.09 -41.59
C SER A 105 -16.13 28.91 -41.60
N ALA A 106 -17.33 29.23 -41.07
CA ALA A 106 -18.70 28.74 -41.33
C ALA A 106 -19.18 27.33 -40.93
N SER A 107 -20.20 27.36 -40.06
CA SER A 107 -21.22 26.35 -39.74
C SER A 107 -22.25 26.21 -40.87
N PRO A 108 -22.97 25.08 -40.99
CA PRO A 108 -24.39 25.12 -40.61
C PRO A 108 -24.92 23.87 -39.88
N THR A 109 -25.85 24.15 -38.97
CA THR A 109 -26.75 23.25 -38.23
C THR A 109 -27.92 22.72 -39.08
N LEU A 110 -28.28 21.44 -38.94
CA LEU A 110 -29.68 20.96 -38.95
C LEU A 110 -29.85 19.76 -37.99
N LYS A 111 -30.94 19.79 -37.22
CA LYS A 111 -31.43 18.82 -36.21
C LYS A 111 -32.65 18.06 -36.82
N PRO A 112 -33.33 17.17 -36.07
CA PRO A 112 -33.33 15.71 -36.17
C PRO A 112 -34.63 15.14 -36.79
N THR A 113 -34.70 13.85 -37.17
CA THR A 113 -35.99 13.13 -37.09
C THR A 113 -35.92 11.60 -37.15
N ALA A 114 -36.71 11.00 -36.26
CA ALA A 114 -37.48 9.75 -36.32
C ALA A 114 -36.79 8.38 -36.44
N THR A 115 -36.85 7.67 -35.31
CA THR A 115 -37.02 6.21 -35.18
C THR A 115 -38.27 5.72 -35.93
N PRO A 116 -38.25 4.49 -36.47
CA PRO A 116 -39.17 3.48 -35.93
C PRO A 116 -38.54 2.09 -35.71
N LEU A 117 -39.11 1.44 -34.71
CA LEU A 117 -38.91 0.07 -34.23
C LEU A 117 -39.68 -0.94 -35.12
N LEU A 118 -39.19 -2.19 -35.19
CA LEU A 118 -39.92 -3.49 -35.16
C LEU A 118 -39.17 -4.57 -35.98
N THR A 119 -38.49 -5.51 -35.32
CA THR A 119 -38.89 -6.92 -35.08
C THR A 119 -38.95 -7.81 -36.34
N THR A 120 -38.05 -8.80 -36.43
CA THR A 120 -38.33 -10.26 -36.32
C THR A 120 -37.15 -11.08 -36.83
N SER A 121 -36.75 -12.06 -36.01
CA SER A 121 -35.85 -13.18 -36.33
C SER A 121 -36.67 -14.29 -37.00
N PRO A 122 -36.12 -15.07 -37.96
CA PRO A 122 -35.59 -16.38 -37.58
C PRO A 122 -34.27 -16.80 -38.30
N SER A 123 -33.52 -17.65 -37.59
CA SER A 123 -32.37 -18.48 -37.99
C SER A 123 -32.87 -19.89 -38.41
N PRO A 124 -32.06 -20.91 -38.82
CA PRO A 124 -30.78 -20.98 -39.56
C PRO A 124 -30.81 -21.97 -40.76
N THR A 125 -29.78 -21.97 -41.63
CA THR A 125 -29.06 -23.14 -42.25
C THR A 125 -28.23 -22.68 -43.47
N PRO A 126 -27.25 -23.45 -44.03
CA PRO A 126 -26.47 -24.58 -43.50
C PRO A 126 -24.92 -24.38 -43.63
N LYS A 127 -24.19 -25.32 -42.99
CA LYS A 127 -22.74 -25.58 -43.04
C LYS A 127 -22.17 -25.70 -44.47
N PRO A 128 -21.04 -25.06 -44.81
CA PRO A 128 -20.19 -25.48 -45.91
C PRO A 128 -18.98 -26.28 -45.40
N THR A 129 -18.87 -27.50 -45.90
CA THR A 129 -17.68 -28.36 -45.85
C THR A 129 -16.81 -27.98 -47.05
N VAL A 130 -15.56 -27.57 -46.83
CA VAL A 130 -14.55 -27.50 -47.89
C VAL A 130 -13.20 -27.97 -47.36
N THR A 131 -12.75 -29.10 -47.88
CA THR A 131 -11.35 -29.56 -47.92
C THR A 131 -10.66 -28.80 -49.06
N PRO A 132 -9.38 -28.39 -48.91
CA PRO A 132 -8.39 -29.08 -49.73
C PRO A 132 -7.02 -29.28 -49.06
N THR A 133 -6.42 -30.39 -49.46
CA THR A 133 -5.05 -30.86 -49.28
C THR A 133 -4.05 -29.99 -50.06
N ALA A 134 -2.89 -29.69 -49.48
CA ALA A 134 -1.61 -29.61 -50.21
C ALA A 134 -0.42 -29.73 -49.24
N THR A 135 0.35 -30.81 -49.42
CA THR A 135 1.74 -30.94 -48.97
C THR A 135 2.63 -30.13 -49.92
N PRO A 136 3.76 -29.55 -49.46
CA PRO A 136 5.01 -30.20 -49.85
C PRO A 136 6.12 -30.17 -48.79
N THR A 137 6.91 -31.23 -48.87
CA THR A 137 8.16 -31.54 -48.19
C THR A 137 9.32 -30.72 -48.77
N ALA A 138 10.21 -30.19 -47.90
CA ALA A 138 11.63 -30.02 -48.20
C ALA A 138 12.45 -29.82 -46.90
N THR A 139 13.46 -30.66 -46.71
CA THR A 139 14.64 -30.54 -45.84
C THR A 139 15.84 -30.98 -46.72
N PRO A 140 17.13 -30.80 -46.39
CA PRO A 140 17.79 -29.96 -45.36
C PRO A 140 19.04 -29.18 -45.89
N THR A 141 19.75 -28.54 -44.95
CA THR A 141 21.23 -28.37 -44.84
C THR A 141 21.91 -27.13 -45.43
N ALA A 142 22.56 -26.35 -44.54
CA ALA A 142 23.96 -25.91 -44.69
C ALA A 142 24.56 -25.51 -43.33
N THR A 143 25.68 -26.14 -42.99
CA THR A 143 26.61 -25.81 -41.90
C THR A 143 27.59 -24.72 -42.36
N PRO A 144 28.01 -23.80 -41.46
CA PRO A 144 29.45 -23.55 -41.28
C PRO A 144 29.80 -23.48 -39.77
N ALA A 145 30.73 -24.30 -39.27
CA ALA A 145 32.20 -24.13 -39.26
C ALA A 145 32.70 -23.13 -38.20
N ALA A 146 33.62 -23.63 -37.36
CA ALA A 146 34.09 -23.06 -36.10
C ALA A 146 35.32 -22.15 -36.23
N THR A 147 35.77 -21.65 -35.07
CA THR A 147 37.03 -20.93 -34.69
C THR A 147 36.97 -19.39 -34.80
N SER A 148 37.42 -18.60 -33.81
CA SER A 148 38.61 -18.73 -32.97
C SER A 148 38.56 -18.03 -31.59
N THR A 149 39.31 -18.60 -30.63
CA THR A 149 40.08 -17.99 -29.50
C THR A 149 39.39 -17.26 -28.33
N PRO A 150 39.51 -17.77 -27.08
CA PRO A 150 39.39 -16.98 -25.86
C PRO A 150 40.76 -16.47 -25.39
N THR A 151 40.90 -15.15 -25.24
CA THR A 151 42.05 -14.51 -24.59
C THR A 151 41.83 -14.52 -23.08
N ALA A 152 42.82 -15.04 -22.33
CA ALA A 152 42.83 -15.02 -20.87
C ALA A 152 42.92 -13.58 -20.34
N SER A 153 42.05 -13.23 -19.39
CA SER A 153 42.08 -11.97 -18.64
C SER A 153 42.51 -12.26 -17.19
N PRO A 154 43.32 -11.39 -16.55
CA PRO A 154 44.09 -11.75 -15.36
C PRO A 154 43.25 -11.93 -14.09
N THR A 155 43.71 -12.87 -13.27
CA THR A 155 43.24 -13.22 -11.93
C THR A 155 43.23 -12.03 -10.97
N PRO A 156 42.09 -11.63 -10.37
CA PRO A 156 42.10 -10.74 -9.22
C PRO A 156 42.57 -11.48 -7.96
N THR A 157 43.51 -10.86 -7.26
CA THR A 157 44.05 -11.25 -5.95
C THR A 157 42.93 -11.44 -4.91
N PRO A 158 42.95 -12.49 -4.08
CA PRO A 158 41.91 -12.69 -3.07
C PRO A 158 42.02 -11.62 -1.99
N VAL A 159 41.00 -10.77 -1.90
CA VAL A 159 40.72 -9.98 -0.70
C VAL A 159 40.03 -10.93 0.28
N ASN A 160 40.52 -11.01 1.51
CA ASN A 160 39.88 -11.74 2.60
C ASN A 160 38.51 -11.12 2.91
N THR A 161 37.47 -11.59 2.21
CA THR A 161 36.09 -11.34 2.56
C THR A 161 35.73 -12.28 3.71
N ALA A 162 35.24 -11.72 4.82
CA ALA A 162 34.69 -12.50 5.91
C ALA A 162 33.68 -13.52 5.35
N THR A 163 33.87 -14.79 5.68
CA THR A 163 32.96 -15.88 5.33
C THR A 163 31.53 -15.47 5.71
N PRO A 164 30.59 -15.32 4.76
CA PRO A 164 29.20 -15.16 5.14
C PRO A 164 28.81 -16.42 5.91
N THR A 165 28.30 -16.22 7.12
CA THR A 165 27.59 -17.27 7.86
C THR A 165 26.63 -17.95 6.87
N PRO A 166 26.69 -19.28 6.69
CA PRO A 166 25.83 -19.95 5.74
C PRO A 166 24.38 -19.57 6.05
N ALA A 167 23.71 -18.96 5.07
CA ALA A 167 22.29 -18.73 5.14
C ALA A 167 21.63 -20.10 5.24
N VAL A 168 21.24 -20.48 6.46
CA VAL A 168 20.42 -21.67 6.68
C VAL A 168 19.14 -21.44 5.89
N THR A 169 19.05 -22.11 4.75
CA THR A 169 17.81 -22.16 4.00
C THR A 169 16.90 -23.07 4.82
N PRO A 170 15.79 -22.57 5.41
CA PRO A 170 14.96 -23.41 6.27
C PRO A 170 14.44 -24.60 5.46
N GLN A 171 14.67 -25.80 5.98
CA GLN A 171 14.15 -27.03 5.39
C GLN A 171 12.62 -27.01 5.54
N PRO A 172 11.84 -27.31 4.49
CA PRO A 172 10.40 -27.48 4.61
C PRO A 172 10.09 -28.53 5.70
N GLY A 173 9.25 -28.17 6.68
CA GLY A 173 8.81 -29.06 7.76
C GLY A 173 9.62 -29.02 9.07
N SER A 174 10.70 -28.22 9.19
CA SER A 174 11.37 -28.07 10.50
C SER A 174 10.65 -27.05 11.38
N GLU A 175 10.12 -27.50 12.53
CA GLU A 175 9.61 -26.61 13.59
C GLU A 175 10.74 -25.72 14.14
N PRO A 176 10.44 -24.47 14.57
CA PRO A 176 11.38 -23.64 15.32
C PRO A 176 11.88 -24.34 16.58
N SER A 177 13.17 -24.21 16.88
CA SER A 177 13.73 -24.82 18.09
C SER A 177 13.26 -24.13 19.38
N GLN A 178 12.83 -22.86 19.28
CA GLN A 178 12.34 -22.05 20.38
C GLN A 178 11.01 -21.36 20.02
N ILE A 179 9.90 -21.98 20.43
CA ILE A 179 8.56 -21.39 20.40
C ILE A 179 8.30 -20.69 21.74
N ILE A 180 8.00 -19.39 21.68
CA ILE A 180 7.69 -18.55 22.84
C ILE A 180 6.19 -18.55 23.14
N LEU A 181 5.37 -18.51 22.10
CA LEU A 181 3.92 -18.58 22.17
C LEU A 181 3.41 -19.40 20.99
N ARG A 182 2.42 -20.26 21.23
CA ARG A 182 1.66 -20.94 20.18
C ARG A 182 0.21 -21.09 20.59
N ASN A 183 -0.71 -20.62 19.76
CA ASN A 183 -2.13 -20.86 19.92
C ASN A 183 -2.75 -21.43 18.64
N ARG A 184 -3.35 -22.61 18.77
CA ARG A 184 -4.04 -23.34 17.70
C ARG A 184 -5.55 -23.47 17.92
N PHE A 185 -6.05 -23.04 19.08
CA PHE A 185 -7.46 -23.13 19.50
C PHE A 185 -8.11 -24.54 19.52
N ASP A 186 -7.44 -25.60 19.04
CA ASP A 186 -7.91 -27.00 19.03
C ASP A 186 -8.30 -27.56 20.40
N GLN A 187 -7.75 -27.01 21.47
CA GLN A 187 -8.08 -27.39 22.84
C GLN A 187 -9.50 -26.99 23.27
N HIS A 188 -10.11 -26.01 22.58
CA HIS A 188 -11.38 -25.42 23.01
C HIS A 188 -12.59 -26.09 22.38
N ALA A 189 -13.73 -26.11 23.09
CA ALA A 189 -15.00 -26.49 22.50
C ALA A 189 -15.50 -25.41 21.53
N THR A 190 -16.24 -25.81 20.49
CA THR A 190 -16.90 -24.86 19.58
C THR A 190 -17.96 -24.04 20.31
N GLY A 191 -18.10 -22.76 19.96
CA GLY A 191 -19.03 -21.82 20.59
C GLY A 191 -18.39 -20.44 20.80
N LEU A 192 -19.02 -19.61 21.62
CA LEU A 192 -18.43 -18.32 22.00
C LEU A 192 -17.09 -18.53 22.72
N TYR A 193 -16.08 -17.74 22.35
CA TYR A 193 -14.77 -17.79 22.97
C TYR A 193 -14.85 -17.11 24.34
N GLN A 194 -14.64 -17.87 25.41
CA GLN A 194 -14.92 -17.45 26.78
C GLN A 194 -13.75 -16.72 27.43
N ALA A 195 -14.02 -15.88 28.43
CA ALA A 195 -12.98 -15.13 29.14
C ALA A 195 -11.92 -16.00 29.82
N ALA A 196 -12.30 -17.19 30.32
CA ALA A 196 -11.36 -18.14 30.89
C ALA A 196 -10.42 -18.74 29.83
N GLN A 197 -10.95 -19.05 28.65
CA GLN A 197 -10.17 -19.55 27.51
C GLN A 197 -9.22 -18.46 26.99
N PHE A 198 -9.72 -17.23 26.85
CA PHE A 198 -8.90 -16.07 26.49
C PHE A 198 -7.74 -15.86 27.48
N THR A 199 -8.01 -15.90 28.78
CA THR A 199 -6.97 -15.75 29.81
C THR A 199 -5.95 -16.89 29.76
N ALA A 200 -6.40 -18.13 29.54
CA ALA A 200 -5.51 -19.28 29.43
C ALA A 200 -4.57 -19.18 28.23
N ASP A 201 -5.10 -18.70 27.09
CA ASP A 201 -4.37 -18.62 25.84
C ASP A 201 -3.42 -17.40 25.76
N TRP A 202 -3.79 -16.27 26.39
CA TRP A 202 -3.09 -14.99 26.26
C TRP A 202 -2.41 -14.50 27.54
N GLY A 203 -2.64 -15.16 28.68
CA GLY A 203 -2.09 -14.76 29.98
C GLY A 203 -2.67 -13.46 30.54
N ILE A 204 -3.73 -12.91 29.93
CA ILE A 204 -4.39 -11.67 30.34
C ILE A 204 -5.91 -11.81 30.27
N ALA A 205 -6.61 -11.12 31.17
CA ALA A 205 -8.06 -11.01 31.07
C ALA A 205 -8.47 -10.17 29.84
N PRO A 206 -9.56 -10.52 29.14
CA PRO A 206 -10.01 -9.75 27.98
C PRO A 206 -10.55 -8.38 28.39
N GLY A 207 -10.03 -7.32 27.77
CA GLY A 207 -10.62 -5.99 27.82
C GLY A 207 -11.91 -5.89 26.99
N SER A 208 -12.63 -4.77 27.11
CA SER A 208 -13.88 -4.52 26.36
C SER A 208 -13.69 -4.56 24.84
N SER A 209 -12.55 -4.06 24.35
CA SER A 209 -12.22 -4.02 22.93
C SER A 209 -11.75 -5.37 22.37
N ALA A 210 -11.39 -6.34 23.23
CA ALA A 210 -10.98 -7.68 22.82
C ALA A 210 -12.13 -8.49 22.18
N GLY A 211 -13.38 -8.09 22.38
CA GLY A 211 -14.53 -8.68 21.68
C GLY A 211 -15.14 -9.91 22.34
N VAL A 212 -14.53 -10.45 23.39
CA VAL A 212 -15.05 -11.60 24.15
C VAL A 212 -16.42 -11.30 24.77
N SER A 213 -16.52 -10.27 25.61
CA SER A 213 -17.78 -9.92 26.30
C SER A 213 -18.88 -9.42 25.36
N ALA A 214 -18.50 -8.92 24.19
CA ALA A 214 -19.41 -8.49 23.13
C ALA A 214 -19.87 -9.64 22.20
N GLY A 215 -19.40 -10.88 22.44
CA GLY A 215 -19.76 -12.03 21.61
C GLY A 215 -19.16 -12.03 20.20
N ARG A 216 -18.11 -11.22 19.96
CA ARG A 216 -17.46 -11.06 18.64
C ARG A 216 -16.46 -12.16 18.32
N LEU A 217 -16.08 -12.98 19.31
CA LEU A 217 -15.11 -14.06 19.16
C LEU A 217 -15.77 -15.42 19.36
N SER A 218 -15.50 -16.38 18.48
CA SER A 218 -16.02 -17.74 18.57
C SER A 218 -14.98 -18.76 18.16
N ILE A 219 -14.97 -19.92 18.80
CA ILE A 219 -14.27 -21.11 18.31
C ILE A 219 -15.22 -21.87 17.39
N VAL A 220 -14.80 -22.12 16.16
CA VAL A 220 -15.61 -22.81 15.13
C VAL A 220 -14.79 -23.90 14.46
N ALA A 221 -15.45 -24.84 13.80
CA ALA A 221 -14.75 -25.76 12.91
C ALA A 221 -14.08 -24.98 11.77
N ASP A 222 -12.87 -25.39 11.39
CA ASP A 222 -12.17 -24.81 10.25
C ASP A 222 -13.00 -24.99 8.96
N PRO A 223 -13.31 -23.91 8.23
CA PRO A 223 -14.10 -23.98 7.00
C PRO A 223 -13.46 -24.78 5.86
N ALA A 224 -12.15 -25.06 5.92
CA ALA A 224 -11.40 -25.74 4.88
C ALA A 224 -10.75 -27.06 5.33
N GLN A 225 -10.63 -27.31 6.63
CA GLN A 225 -9.96 -28.50 7.17
C GLN A 225 -10.83 -29.22 8.20
N ALA A 226 -11.40 -30.36 7.81
CA ALA A 226 -12.24 -31.16 8.70
C ALA A 226 -11.47 -31.59 9.98
N GLY A 227 -12.11 -31.41 11.14
CA GLY A 227 -11.55 -31.78 12.44
C GLY A 227 -10.67 -30.72 13.10
N ASN A 228 -10.23 -29.68 12.37
CA ASN A 228 -9.51 -28.53 12.93
C ASN A 228 -10.48 -27.50 13.53
N LYS A 229 -10.07 -26.75 14.56
CA LYS A 229 -10.86 -25.65 15.12
C LYS A 229 -10.07 -24.35 15.12
N VAL A 230 -10.76 -23.26 14.79
CA VAL A 230 -10.14 -21.95 14.57
C VAL A 230 -10.86 -20.85 15.34
N LEU A 231 -10.13 -19.78 15.63
CA LEU A 231 -10.73 -18.54 16.13
C LEU A 231 -11.41 -17.80 14.97
N ARG A 232 -12.73 -17.63 15.05
CA ARG A 232 -13.47 -16.73 14.19
C ARG A 232 -13.67 -15.38 14.89
N VAL A 233 -13.30 -14.31 14.20
CA VAL A 233 -13.59 -12.92 14.58
C VAL A 233 -14.78 -12.42 13.76
N SER A 234 -15.79 -11.86 14.42
CA SER A 234 -16.86 -11.09 13.79
C SER A 234 -16.49 -9.62 13.66
N TYR A 235 -16.76 -9.06 12.49
CA TYR A 235 -16.70 -7.63 12.21
C TYR A 235 -18.12 -7.09 12.08
N MET A 236 -18.51 -6.21 13.00
CA MET A 236 -19.87 -5.69 13.10
C MET A 236 -20.28 -4.86 11.87
N ALA A 237 -21.48 -5.12 11.37
CA ALA A 237 -22.11 -4.33 10.32
C ALA A 237 -22.23 -2.85 10.73
N GLY A 238 -21.97 -1.92 9.81
CA GLY A 238 -22.14 -0.48 10.01
C GLY A 238 -21.14 0.15 11.00
N GLN A 239 -20.15 -0.59 11.49
CA GLN A 239 -19.19 -0.11 12.49
C GLN A 239 -17.74 -0.21 12.03
N VAL A 240 -16.90 0.64 12.63
CA VAL A 240 -15.45 0.75 12.36
C VAL A 240 -14.68 0.84 13.68
N GLY A 241 -13.37 0.63 13.62
CA GLY A 241 -12.48 0.75 14.79
C GLY A 241 -12.45 -0.50 15.66
N GLY A 242 -11.57 -0.53 16.65
CA GLY A 242 -11.29 -1.75 17.42
C GLY A 242 -12.49 -2.36 18.14
N ASN A 243 -13.43 -1.52 18.59
CA ASN A 243 -14.65 -1.95 19.25
C ASN A 243 -15.66 -2.62 18.30
N SER A 244 -15.42 -2.62 16.98
CA SER A 244 -16.28 -3.33 16.01
C SER A 244 -15.83 -4.76 15.69
N ALA A 245 -14.61 -5.18 16.07
CA ALA A 245 -14.12 -6.56 15.85
C ALA A 245 -13.23 -7.13 16.98
N MET A 246 -11.90 -6.99 16.93
CA MET A 246 -10.99 -7.50 17.97
C MET A 246 -9.75 -6.63 18.08
N THR A 247 -9.43 -6.13 19.28
CA THR A 247 -8.15 -5.48 19.57
C THR A 247 -7.70 -5.77 20.99
N PHE A 248 -6.44 -6.18 21.15
CA PHE A 248 -5.73 -6.25 22.43
C PHE A 248 -4.23 -6.40 22.15
N ASP A 249 -3.40 -6.08 23.14
CA ASP A 249 -1.97 -6.35 23.10
C ASP A 249 -1.70 -7.63 23.91
N ALA A 250 -1.41 -8.74 23.21
CA ALA A 250 -1.04 -9.99 23.85
C ALA A 250 0.41 -9.90 24.36
N PRO A 251 0.67 -10.07 25.67
CA PRO A 251 2.01 -9.90 26.20
C PRO A 251 2.96 -10.99 25.73
N LEU A 252 4.21 -10.61 25.45
CA LEU A 252 5.31 -11.53 25.19
C LEU A 252 6.33 -11.42 26.33
N PRO A 253 6.85 -12.56 26.84
CA PRO A 253 7.81 -12.54 27.93
C PRO A 253 9.20 -12.09 27.46
N GLY A 254 9.99 -11.60 28.42
CA GLY A 254 11.42 -11.32 28.22
C GLY A 254 11.70 -9.96 27.56
N ASN A 255 12.91 -9.85 27.01
CA ASN A 255 13.47 -8.62 26.44
C ASN A 255 13.99 -8.82 25.01
N ALA A 256 13.29 -9.64 24.23
CA ALA A 256 13.71 -10.06 22.90
C ALA A 256 13.97 -8.86 21.97
N LYS A 257 15.07 -8.94 21.21
CA LYS A 257 15.44 -7.96 20.19
C LYS A 257 15.17 -8.44 18.76
N SER A 258 14.92 -9.74 18.58
CA SER A 258 14.48 -10.30 17.32
C SER A 258 13.46 -11.38 17.58
N LEU A 259 12.34 -11.32 16.85
CA LEU A 259 11.28 -12.32 16.91
C LEU A 259 10.62 -12.46 15.55
N PHE A 260 10.11 -13.67 15.31
CA PHE A 260 9.13 -13.96 14.30
C PHE A 260 7.73 -13.97 14.90
N LEU A 261 6.76 -13.47 14.14
CA LEU A 261 5.33 -13.75 14.33
C LEU A 261 4.82 -14.42 13.06
N GLN A 262 4.22 -15.59 13.20
CA GLN A 262 3.52 -16.29 12.12
C GLN A 262 2.10 -16.59 12.55
N TYR A 263 1.14 -16.46 11.65
CA TYR A 263 -0.23 -16.90 11.88
C TYR A 263 -0.93 -17.24 10.57
N LYS A 264 -1.92 -18.13 10.65
CA LYS A 264 -2.85 -18.40 9.57
C LYS A 264 -3.99 -17.37 9.60
N LEU A 265 -4.36 -16.88 8.42
CA LEU A 265 -5.45 -15.95 8.20
C LEU A 265 -6.32 -16.45 7.06
N ARG A 266 -7.63 -16.39 7.25
CA ARG A 266 -8.60 -16.61 6.19
C ARG A 266 -9.72 -15.61 6.30
N PHE A 267 -9.96 -14.85 5.24
CA PHE A 267 -11.19 -14.07 5.11
C PHE A 267 -12.33 -15.01 4.68
N ASP A 268 -13.53 -14.80 5.21
CA ASP A 268 -14.70 -15.57 4.82
C ASP A 268 -14.93 -15.53 3.29
N GLN A 269 -15.58 -16.55 2.73
CA GLN A 269 -15.79 -16.63 1.29
C GLN A 269 -16.64 -15.47 0.74
N SER A 270 -17.52 -14.89 1.56
CA SER A 270 -18.30 -13.70 1.18
C SER A 270 -17.72 -12.38 1.71
N PHE A 271 -16.45 -12.36 2.13
CA PHE A 271 -15.86 -11.17 2.76
C PHE A 271 -15.84 -9.97 1.81
N SER A 272 -16.41 -8.86 2.28
CA SER A 272 -16.41 -7.58 1.57
C SER A 272 -15.25 -6.71 2.03
N TRP A 273 -14.36 -6.34 1.11
CA TRP A 273 -13.15 -5.58 1.44
C TRP A 273 -13.41 -4.14 1.92
N VAL A 274 -14.54 -3.55 1.50
CA VAL A 274 -14.87 -2.13 1.69
C VAL A 274 -13.64 -1.27 1.33
N LYS A 275 -13.15 -0.45 2.25
CA LYS A 275 -11.95 0.40 2.11
C LYS A 275 -10.70 -0.15 2.79
N GLY A 276 -10.86 -1.21 3.57
CA GLY A 276 -9.77 -1.81 4.31
C GLY A 276 -9.96 -1.92 5.82
N GLY A 277 -8.95 -2.50 6.44
CA GLY A 277 -8.90 -2.77 7.86
C GLY A 277 -7.54 -3.24 8.31
N LYS A 278 -7.42 -3.59 9.58
CA LYS A 278 -6.15 -3.90 10.27
C LYS A 278 -6.00 -5.40 10.47
N LEU A 279 -4.77 -5.87 10.51
CA LEU A 279 -4.39 -7.24 10.80
C LEU A 279 -3.26 -7.27 11.84
N PRO A 280 -3.12 -8.36 12.61
CA PRO A 280 -2.14 -8.44 13.69
C PRO A 280 -0.69 -8.24 13.26
N GLY A 281 0.13 -7.75 14.19
CA GLY A 281 1.58 -7.66 14.04
C GLY A 281 2.32 -7.56 15.36
N LEU A 282 3.66 -7.51 15.32
CA LEU A 282 4.48 -7.36 16.52
C LEU A 282 4.49 -5.90 17.02
N GLY A 283 4.71 -5.74 18.32
CA GLY A 283 4.90 -4.44 18.95
C GLY A 283 5.86 -4.49 20.13
N GLY A 284 6.33 -3.32 20.52
CA GLY A 284 7.25 -3.14 21.63
C GLY A 284 7.18 -1.74 22.21
N GLY A 285 7.59 -1.59 23.47
CA GLY A 285 7.50 -0.32 24.19
C GLY A 285 6.05 0.06 24.46
N ASP A 286 5.64 1.24 24.00
CA ASP A 286 4.32 1.82 24.19
C ASP A 286 3.27 1.36 23.16
N THR A 287 3.63 0.40 22.28
CA THR A 287 2.75 -0.21 21.26
C THR A 287 1.91 0.81 20.45
N PRO A 288 2.55 1.85 19.87
CA PRO A 288 1.89 3.00 19.27
C PRO A 288 0.89 2.64 18.17
N SER A 289 -0.26 3.32 18.19
CA SER A 289 -1.32 3.18 17.19
C SER A 289 -2.25 4.40 17.14
N GLY A 290 -3.17 4.45 16.18
CA GLY A 290 -4.06 5.60 15.99
C GLY A 290 -3.35 6.80 15.35
N CYS A 291 -3.97 7.96 15.24
CA CYS A 291 -3.32 9.11 14.58
C CYS A 291 -2.61 9.99 15.63
N ILE A 292 -1.66 9.38 16.35
CA ILE A 292 -0.88 9.99 17.42
C ILE A 292 0.27 10.84 16.88
N GLN A 293 0.63 11.89 17.61
CA GLN A 293 1.71 12.80 17.27
C GLN A 293 3.05 12.07 17.05
N ASN A 294 3.80 12.47 16.03
CA ASN A 294 5.09 11.86 15.71
C ASN A 294 6.15 12.28 16.73
N GLY A 295 7.09 11.39 17.01
CA GLY A 295 8.18 11.64 17.97
C GLY A 295 7.77 11.59 19.44
N THR A 296 6.52 11.25 19.78
CA THR A 296 6.06 11.16 21.19
C THR A 296 6.12 9.75 21.77
N PHE A 297 6.73 8.81 21.05
CA PHE A 297 6.80 7.41 21.42
C PHE A 297 8.15 6.82 21.05
N ASP A 298 8.58 5.84 21.86
CA ASP A 298 9.88 5.20 21.74
C ASP A 298 9.78 3.77 21.20
N GLY A 299 8.57 3.21 21.18
CA GLY A 299 8.26 1.87 20.72
C GLY A 299 7.79 1.80 19.27
N PHE A 300 7.28 0.64 18.89
CA PHE A 300 6.85 0.37 17.53
C PHE A 300 5.65 -0.59 17.48
N THR A 301 4.95 -0.58 16.34
CA THR A 301 4.03 -1.64 15.92
C THR A 301 4.21 -1.94 14.44
N THR A 302 4.00 -3.20 14.06
CA THR A 302 4.21 -3.73 12.69
C THR A 302 2.97 -4.47 12.19
N ARG A 303 1.80 -3.90 12.47
CA ARG A 303 0.52 -4.42 12.00
C ARG A 303 0.46 -4.48 10.48
N LEU A 304 -0.45 -5.28 9.99
CA LEU A 304 -0.77 -5.38 8.57
C LEU A 304 -2.10 -4.68 8.29
N MET A 305 -2.40 -4.43 7.03
CA MET A 305 -3.69 -3.94 6.57
C MET A 305 -4.13 -4.66 5.31
N TRP A 306 -5.45 -4.85 5.18
CA TRP A 306 -6.05 -5.00 3.85
C TRP A 306 -6.63 -3.67 3.40
N ARG A 307 -6.79 -3.52 2.10
CA ARG A 307 -7.44 -2.40 1.41
C ARG A 307 -8.48 -2.91 0.43
N GLU A 308 -9.07 -2.00 -0.33
CA GLU A 308 -10.00 -2.29 -1.41
C GLU A 308 -9.48 -3.46 -2.27
N ASN A 309 -10.39 -4.36 -2.66
CA ASN A 309 -10.08 -5.52 -3.50
C ASN A 309 -8.95 -6.43 -2.94
N GLY A 310 -8.87 -6.53 -1.60
CA GLY A 310 -7.97 -7.43 -0.90
C GLY A 310 -6.51 -7.02 -0.92
N LEU A 311 -6.14 -5.82 -1.36
CA LEU A 311 -4.73 -5.39 -1.40
C LEU A 311 -4.10 -5.44 -0.01
N GLY A 312 -2.95 -6.10 0.11
CA GLY A 312 -2.17 -6.17 1.35
C GLY A 312 -1.20 -5.00 1.49
N PHE A 313 -1.13 -4.44 2.69
CA PHE A 313 -0.20 -3.37 3.07
C PHE A 313 0.45 -3.68 4.41
N GLN A 314 1.72 -3.34 4.55
CA GLN A 314 2.38 -3.19 5.84
C GLN A 314 1.94 -1.87 6.47
N TYR A 315 1.68 -1.83 7.78
CA TYR A 315 1.22 -0.64 8.49
C TYR A 315 1.92 -0.47 9.83
N TYR A 316 2.90 0.43 9.86
CA TYR A 316 3.90 0.50 10.92
C TYR A 316 3.90 1.84 11.64
N TYR A 317 4.12 1.77 12.95
CA TYR A 317 4.45 2.89 13.81
C TYR A 317 5.84 2.64 14.34
N PHE A 318 6.70 3.64 14.26
CA PHE A 318 8.08 3.60 14.72
C PHE A 318 8.51 5.06 14.93
N PRO A 319 9.52 5.35 15.77
CA PRO A 319 9.86 6.72 16.18
C PRO A 319 9.98 7.74 15.04
N ASN A 320 10.52 7.32 13.90
CA ASN A 320 10.76 8.18 12.73
C ASN A 320 9.66 8.11 11.67
N LYS A 321 8.45 7.61 11.99
CA LYS A 321 7.32 7.66 11.06
C LYS A 321 7.03 9.11 10.65
N VAL A 322 6.56 9.30 9.43
CA VAL A 322 6.30 10.64 8.88
C VAL A 322 4.80 10.91 8.70
N GLU A 323 4.00 9.86 8.53
CA GLU A 323 2.55 9.97 8.45
C GLU A 323 1.94 10.36 9.79
N GLN A 324 0.79 11.05 9.75
CA GLN A 324 0.04 11.39 10.97
C GLN A 324 -0.48 10.13 11.69
N CYS A 325 -0.86 9.13 10.92
CA CYS A 325 -1.21 7.80 11.42
C CYS A 325 -0.01 6.87 11.14
N GLY A 326 -0.22 5.56 10.92
CA GLY A 326 0.89 4.67 10.57
C GLY A 326 1.41 4.95 9.16
N ASP A 327 2.73 4.79 9.01
CA ASP A 327 3.36 4.68 7.69
C ASP A 327 2.93 3.36 7.05
N TYR A 328 2.94 3.31 5.72
CA TYR A 328 2.48 2.14 4.98
C TYR A 328 3.37 1.82 3.79
N ALA A 329 3.49 0.53 3.50
CA ALA A 329 4.17 0.01 2.32
C ALA A 329 3.29 -1.04 1.65
N GLY A 330 3.19 -1.00 0.32
CA GLY A 330 2.42 -1.99 -0.43
C GLY A 330 3.13 -3.36 -0.40
N LEU A 331 2.38 -4.44 -0.19
CA LEU A 331 2.95 -5.80 -0.23
C LEU A 331 2.93 -6.42 -1.63
N ALA A 332 2.41 -5.69 -2.63
CA ALA A 332 2.18 -6.18 -3.99
C ALA A 332 1.45 -7.54 -4.06
N ARG A 333 0.60 -7.82 -3.07
CA ARG A 333 -0.22 -9.04 -2.97
C ARG A 333 -1.67 -8.69 -2.67
N ARG A 334 -2.57 -9.59 -3.05
CA ARG A 334 -4.00 -9.53 -2.73
C ARG A 334 -4.39 -10.75 -1.91
N PHE A 335 -5.16 -10.51 -0.87
CA PHE A 335 -5.93 -11.53 -0.19
C PHE A 335 -7.17 -11.87 -1.03
N GLU A 336 -7.46 -13.15 -1.10
CA GLU A 336 -8.65 -13.72 -1.71
C GLU A 336 -9.58 -14.19 -0.58
N ALA A 337 -10.83 -13.76 -0.65
CA ALA A 337 -11.90 -14.34 0.14
C ALA A 337 -11.98 -15.84 -0.19
N GLY A 338 -12.18 -16.70 0.81
CA GLY A 338 -12.24 -18.14 0.51
C GLY A 338 -10.93 -18.91 0.70
N ARG A 339 -9.80 -18.26 1.00
CA ARG A 339 -8.48 -18.90 1.04
C ARG A 339 -7.74 -18.67 2.35
N TRP A 340 -7.05 -19.71 2.82
CA TRP A 340 -6.06 -19.63 3.90
C TRP A 340 -4.73 -19.03 3.39
N TYR A 341 -4.15 -18.18 4.22
CA TYR A 341 -2.84 -17.56 4.06
C TYR A 341 -2.01 -17.78 5.31
N THR A 342 -0.71 -17.99 5.17
CA THR A 342 0.23 -17.93 6.30
C THR A 342 0.99 -16.62 6.21
N LEU A 343 0.75 -15.73 7.17
CA LEU A 343 1.44 -14.45 7.26
C LEU A 343 2.58 -14.60 8.24
N THR A 344 3.80 -14.31 7.81
CA THR A 344 4.98 -14.34 8.68
C THR A 344 5.67 -12.99 8.63
N GLN A 345 6.02 -12.44 9.79
CA GLN A 345 6.87 -11.27 9.89
C GLN A 345 8.07 -11.56 10.79
N GLN A 346 9.19 -10.93 10.47
CA GLN A 346 10.37 -10.88 11.32
C GLN A 346 10.65 -9.43 11.67
N VAL A 347 10.85 -9.17 12.96
CA VAL A 347 11.33 -7.89 13.46
C VAL A 347 12.70 -8.10 14.09
N VAL A 348 13.64 -7.20 13.78
CA VAL A 348 14.96 -7.08 14.42
C VAL A 348 15.11 -5.64 14.87
N LEU A 349 15.18 -5.41 16.18
CA LEU A 349 15.32 -4.07 16.74
C LEU A 349 16.70 -3.50 16.43
N ASN A 350 16.72 -2.21 16.12
CA ASN A 350 17.95 -1.48 15.89
C ASN A 350 18.80 -1.33 17.16
N ASP A 351 20.09 -1.06 16.94
CA ASP A 351 20.95 -0.49 17.96
C ASP A 351 20.56 0.97 18.22
N ILE A 352 20.76 1.42 19.46
CA ILE A 352 20.34 2.77 19.86
C ILE A 352 21.12 3.82 19.06
N GLY A 353 20.39 4.71 18.40
CA GLY A 353 20.95 5.77 17.55
C GLY A 353 21.36 5.32 16.14
N GLN A 354 21.17 4.05 15.78
CA GLN A 354 21.48 3.52 14.45
C GLN A 354 20.19 3.08 13.74
N ALA A 355 20.06 3.40 12.45
CA ALA A 355 18.95 2.91 11.64
C ALA A 355 19.33 1.57 10.99
N ASN A 356 19.60 0.55 11.79
CA ASN A 356 20.00 -0.79 11.36
C ASN A 356 19.00 -1.89 11.76
N GLY A 357 17.81 -1.50 12.20
CA GLY A 357 16.73 -2.43 12.49
C GLY A 357 16.15 -3.00 11.19
N GLU A 358 15.61 -4.21 11.29
CA GLU A 358 15.09 -4.92 10.13
C GLU A 358 13.63 -5.32 10.33
N PHE A 359 12.87 -5.22 9.24
CA PHE A 359 11.53 -5.77 9.10
C PHE A 359 11.47 -6.58 7.81
N ARG A 360 10.90 -7.77 7.91
CA ARG A 360 10.61 -8.62 6.75
C ARG A 360 9.20 -9.18 6.87
N GLN A 361 8.50 -9.24 5.74
CA GLN A 361 7.16 -9.83 5.64
C GLN A 361 7.17 -10.91 4.57
N TRP A 362 6.61 -12.06 4.91
CA TRP A 362 6.28 -13.15 4.00
C TRP A 362 4.78 -13.40 3.97
N ILE A 363 4.28 -13.80 2.81
CA ILE A 363 2.94 -14.34 2.63
C ILE A 363 3.10 -15.71 1.97
N ASP A 364 2.56 -16.76 2.59
CA ASP A 364 2.68 -18.13 2.09
C ASP A 364 4.13 -18.56 1.83
N GLY A 365 5.04 -18.10 2.71
CA GLY A 365 6.47 -18.40 2.64
C GLY A 365 7.24 -17.61 1.57
N GLU A 366 6.58 -16.77 0.77
CA GLU A 366 7.23 -15.88 -0.18
C GLU A 366 7.56 -14.53 0.48
N LEU A 367 8.81 -14.07 0.38
CA LEU A 367 9.21 -12.75 0.88
C LEU A 367 8.59 -11.66 0.00
N VAL A 368 7.75 -10.81 0.59
CA VAL A 368 6.98 -9.77 -0.14
C VAL A 368 7.41 -8.34 0.22
N LEU A 369 8.09 -8.16 1.36
CA LEU A 369 8.63 -6.87 1.77
C LEU A 369 9.86 -7.08 2.66
N GLU A 370 10.88 -6.26 2.46
CA GLU A 370 12.08 -6.22 3.30
C GLU A 370 12.55 -4.77 3.47
N ASN A 371 12.81 -4.36 4.71
CA ASN A 371 13.45 -3.10 5.05
C ASN A 371 14.53 -3.38 6.11
N LYS A 372 15.77 -2.94 5.88
CA LYS A 372 16.92 -3.16 6.79
C LYS A 372 17.46 -1.88 7.40
N ALA A 373 16.78 -0.76 7.17
CA ALA A 373 17.21 0.56 7.60
C ALA A 373 16.17 1.21 8.53
N MET A 374 15.64 0.44 9.48
CA MET A 374 14.58 0.91 10.38
C MET A 374 15.13 1.37 11.72
N LEU A 375 14.60 2.48 12.23
CA LEU A 375 14.78 2.92 13.61
C LEU A 375 13.50 2.59 14.39
N LEU A 376 13.40 1.35 14.86
CA LEU A 376 12.22 0.79 15.56
C LEU A 376 12.15 1.18 17.03
N ARG A 377 13.25 1.66 17.61
CA ARG A 377 13.31 2.14 18.99
C ARG A 377 14.33 3.25 19.22
N ASN A 378 14.04 4.10 20.19
CA ASN A 378 14.97 5.13 20.70
C ASN A 378 15.68 4.72 21.99
N ALA A 379 15.08 3.85 22.80
CA ALA A 379 15.57 3.52 24.14
C ALA A 379 15.92 2.04 24.27
N ALA A 380 17.00 1.72 24.99
CA ALA A 380 17.46 0.35 25.22
C ALA A 380 16.47 -0.49 26.04
N SER A 381 15.56 0.16 26.77
CA SER A 381 14.45 -0.47 27.51
C SER A 381 13.37 -1.06 26.60
N VAL A 382 13.29 -0.62 25.34
CA VAL A 382 12.29 -1.12 24.39
C VAL A 382 12.73 -2.47 23.84
N SER A 383 11.89 -3.49 24.07
CA SER A 383 12.01 -4.84 23.53
C SER A 383 10.74 -5.21 22.74
N ILE A 384 10.78 -6.32 22.00
CA ILE A 384 9.58 -6.88 21.37
C ILE A 384 8.77 -7.56 22.47
N SER A 385 7.72 -6.90 22.94
CA SER A 385 7.01 -7.24 24.18
C SER A 385 5.53 -7.55 24.00
N ALA A 386 5.00 -7.43 22.77
CA ALA A 386 3.60 -7.74 22.51
C ALA A 386 3.35 -8.22 21.08
N ILE A 387 2.28 -9.03 20.92
CA ILE A 387 1.55 -9.15 19.67
C ILE A 387 0.40 -8.16 19.74
N LYS A 388 0.35 -7.22 18.80
CA LYS A 388 -0.79 -6.32 18.66
C LYS A 388 -1.88 -7.01 17.85
N MET A 389 -2.79 -7.67 18.56
CA MET A 389 -3.89 -8.49 18.02
C MET A 389 -5.05 -7.61 17.55
N ASP A 390 -4.74 -6.70 16.63
CA ASP A 390 -5.70 -5.77 16.04
C ASP A 390 -6.26 -6.35 14.74
N THR A 391 -7.57 -6.56 14.70
CA THR A 391 -8.28 -6.68 13.44
C THR A 391 -9.66 -6.03 13.50
N PHE A 392 -9.91 -5.12 12.54
CA PHE A 392 -11.16 -4.36 12.40
C PHE A 392 -11.18 -3.63 11.06
N PHE A 393 -12.38 -3.34 10.55
CA PHE A 393 -12.55 -2.35 9.47
C PHE A 393 -12.26 -0.95 9.99
N GLY A 394 -11.51 -0.14 9.25
CA GLY A 394 -11.36 1.26 9.66
C GLY A 394 -10.18 2.00 9.05
N GLY A 395 -9.89 3.16 9.63
CA GLY A 395 -10.45 4.42 9.14
C GLY A 395 -11.37 4.98 10.23
N SER A 396 -11.78 6.24 10.15
CA SER A 396 -12.60 6.88 11.20
C SER A 396 -14.02 7.25 10.74
N SER A 397 -14.32 7.13 9.45
CA SER A 397 -15.61 7.49 8.85
C SER A 397 -16.46 6.26 8.53
N SER A 398 -17.78 6.46 8.46
CA SER A 398 -18.78 5.39 8.27
C SER A 398 -18.67 4.64 6.94
N ASP A 399 -18.07 5.24 5.92
CA ASP A 399 -17.81 4.63 4.61
C ASP A 399 -16.71 3.56 4.61
N TRP A 400 -16.06 3.33 5.75
CA TRP A 400 -15.18 2.18 5.97
C TRP A 400 -15.93 0.97 6.55
N ALA A 401 -17.16 1.15 7.02
CA ALA A 401 -17.92 0.09 7.64
C ALA A 401 -18.44 -0.92 6.60
N PRO A 402 -18.42 -2.22 6.89
CA PRO A 402 -19.11 -3.20 6.06
C PRO A 402 -20.62 -3.07 6.22
N ALA A 403 -21.37 -3.26 5.13
CA ALA A 403 -22.84 -3.16 5.15
C ALA A 403 -23.52 -4.32 5.89
N SER A 404 -22.85 -5.46 5.99
CA SER A 404 -23.29 -6.64 6.73
C SER A 404 -22.16 -7.15 7.62
N GLU A 405 -22.49 -8.01 8.58
CA GLU A 405 -21.49 -8.65 9.45
C GLU A 405 -20.52 -9.47 8.59
N GLN A 406 -19.22 -9.33 8.84
CA GLN A 406 -18.17 -10.06 8.14
C GLN A 406 -17.42 -10.97 9.11
N TYR A 407 -16.69 -11.95 8.56
CA TYR A 407 -15.91 -12.88 9.36
C TYR A 407 -14.50 -13.08 8.81
N ALA A 408 -13.55 -13.28 9.71
CA ALA A 408 -12.23 -13.79 9.39
C ALA A 408 -11.83 -14.82 10.45
N TYR A 409 -10.96 -15.74 10.04
CA TYR A 409 -10.53 -16.89 10.80
C TYR A 409 -9.03 -16.81 11.02
N PHE A 410 -8.60 -17.09 12.25
CA PHE A 410 -7.22 -17.05 12.69
C PHE A 410 -6.88 -18.39 13.34
N ASP A 411 -5.68 -18.86 13.05
CA ASP A 411 -5.15 -20.12 13.58
C ASP A 411 -3.61 -20.08 13.61
N GLU A 412 -2.98 -21.05 14.27
CA GLU A 412 -1.53 -21.25 14.31
C GLU A 412 -0.74 -19.97 14.63
N ILE A 413 -1.17 -19.24 15.65
CA ILE A 413 -0.48 -18.00 16.06
C ILE A 413 0.78 -18.40 16.81
N ILE A 414 1.94 -18.18 16.19
CA ILE A 414 3.25 -18.60 16.66
C ILE A 414 4.15 -17.37 16.83
N VAL A 415 4.78 -17.25 17.98
CA VAL A 415 5.94 -16.38 18.19
C VAL A 415 7.15 -17.25 18.50
N SER A 416 8.26 -16.98 17.81
CA SER A 416 9.49 -17.78 17.90
C SER A 416 10.72 -16.91 17.70
N ALA A 417 11.86 -17.36 18.24
CA ALA A 417 13.16 -16.73 18.02
C ALA A 417 13.75 -17.11 16.65
N ASP A 418 13.54 -18.36 16.24
CA ASP A 418 13.98 -18.90 14.95
C ASP A 418 12.87 -18.84 13.90
N SER A 419 13.24 -18.97 12.63
CA SER A 419 12.29 -18.87 11.53
C SER A 419 11.22 -19.98 11.56
N PRO A 420 9.92 -19.63 11.57
CA PRO A 420 8.82 -20.59 11.45
C PRO A 420 8.42 -20.87 10.00
N LEU A 421 9.20 -20.42 9.01
CA LEU A 421 8.85 -20.59 7.60
C LEU A 421 8.74 -22.06 7.15
N GLY A 422 9.38 -22.98 7.88
CA GLY A 422 9.23 -24.42 7.66
C GLY A 422 7.82 -24.96 7.92
N LEU A 423 6.98 -24.23 8.68
CA LEU A 423 5.60 -24.60 9.03
C LEU A 423 4.56 -24.12 8.02
N VAL A 424 4.97 -23.39 6.98
CA VAL A 424 4.04 -22.86 5.96
C VAL A 424 3.46 -24.00 5.14
N ASP A 425 2.15 -24.22 5.25
CA ASP A 425 1.39 -25.23 4.51
C ASP A 425 0.30 -24.64 3.59
N THR A 426 0.05 -23.34 3.68
CA THR A 426 -0.97 -22.62 2.89
C THR A 426 -0.47 -22.20 1.51
N ARG A 427 0.77 -22.53 1.16
CA ARG A 427 1.38 -22.09 -0.10
C ARG A 427 0.67 -22.70 -1.29
N VAL A 428 -0.24 -21.93 -1.87
CA VAL A 428 -0.78 -22.22 -3.19
C VAL A 428 0.29 -21.81 -4.19
N THR A 429 0.91 -22.79 -4.84
CA THR A 429 1.72 -22.52 -6.04
C THR A 429 0.76 -21.90 -7.06
N PRO A 430 0.96 -20.63 -7.47
CA PRO A 430 0.13 -20.05 -8.52
C PRO A 430 0.17 -20.98 -9.73
N PRO A 431 -0.95 -21.20 -10.44
CA PRO A 431 -0.90 -21.94 -11.70
C PRO A 431 0.18 -21.30 -12.58
N VAL A 432 1.23 -22.08 -12.87
CA VAL A 432 2.28 -21.65 -13.78
C VAL A 432 1.72 -21.85 -15.17
N TYR A 433 1.27 -20.76 -15.78
CA TYR A 433 0.92 -20.77 -17.19
C TYR A 433 2.22 -20.77 -17.98
N SER A 434 2.48 -21.87 -18.69
CA SER A 434 3.68 -22.04 -19.54
C SER A 434 3.47 -21.54 -20.97
N HIS A 435 2.25 -21.10 -21.30
CA HIS A 435 1.88 -20.60 -22.61
C HIS A 435 0.76 -19.55 -22.49
N PRO A 436 0.59 -18.69 -23.51
CA PRO A 436 -0.56 -17.76 -23.56
C PRO A 436 -1.90 -18.49 -23.45
N ILE A 437 -2.90 -17.83 -22.86
CA ILE A 437 -4.31 -18.25 -22.94
C ILE A 437 -4.93 -17.48 -24.11
N ALA A 438 -5.63 -18.17 -25.01
CA ALA A 438 -6.11 -17.58 -26.27
C ALA A 438 -6.98 -16.31 -26.10
N ALA A 439 -7.73 -16.20 -24.99
CA ALA A 439 -8.57 -15.04 -24.69
C ALA A 439 -7.78 -13.80 -24.21
N TYR A 440 -6.48 -13.95 -23.95
CA TYR A 440 -5.63 -12.91 -23.40
C TYR A 440 -4.55 -12.56 -24.42
N PRO A 441 -4.62 -11.41 -25.10
CA PRO A 441 -3.53 -10.93 -25.94
C PRO A 441 -2.34 -10.46 -25.08
N GLN A 442 -1.14 -10.46 -25.64
CA GLN A 442 0.03 -9.91 -24.95
C GLN A 442 -0.13 -8.39 -24.84
N TRP A 443 0.15 -7.82 -23.66
CA TRP A 443 0.17 -6.38 -23.49
C TRP A 443 1.23 -5.73 -24.41
N GLN A 444 0.87 -4.60 -25.00
CA GLN A 444 1.67 -3.82 -25.92
C GLN A 444 1.83 -2.40 -25.39
N ALA A 445 3.08 -1.91 -25.33
CA ALA A 445 3.37 -0.58 -24.76
C ALA A 445 2.68 0.57 -25.51
N GLY A 446 2.46 0.47 -26.82
CA GLY A 446 1.79 1.52 -27.60
C GLY A 446 0.26 1.49 -27.55
N SER A 447 -0.35 0.49 -26.91
CA SER A 447 -1.79 0.28 -26.97
C SER A 447 -2.53 0.96 -25.82
N ILE A 448 -3.71 1.49 -26.15
CA ILE A 448 -4.69 1.96 -25.18
C ILE A 448 -5.65 0.81 -24.88
N TYR A 449 -6.03 0.66 -23.61
CA TYR A 449 -6.96 -0.37 -23.17
C TYR A 449 -8.19 0.26 -22.50
N THR A 450 -9.38 -0.22 -22.85
CA THR A 450 -10.64 0.24 -22.23
C THR A 450 -10.95 -0.58 -20.98
N ALA A 451 -11.97 -0.16 -20.21
CA ALA A 451 -12.42 -0.91 -19.06
C ALA A 451 -12.72 -2.38 -19.43
N ASN A 452 -12.24 -3.31 -18.61
CA ASN A 452 -12.35 -4.77 -18.78
C ASN A 452 -11.56 -5.38 -19.95
N SER A 453 -10.72 -4.62 -20.67
CA SER A 453 -9.72 -5.22 -21.56
C SER A 453 -8.85 -6.20 -20.79
N VAL A 454 -8.57 -7.37 -21.36
CA VAL A 454 -7.71 -8.38 -20.75
C VAL A 454 -6.41 -8.52 -21.52
N VAL A 455 -5.30 -8.77 -20.81
CA VAL A 455 -3.97 -8.96 -21.40
C VAL A 455 -3.15 -9.96 -20.58
N TYR A 456 -2.05 -10.45 -21.14
CA TYR A 456 -0.97 -11.06 -20.36
C TYR A 456 0.37 -10.33 -20.52
N ARG A 457 1.26 -10.52 -19.54
CA ARG A 457 2.68 -10.14 -19.57
C ARG A 457 3.52 -11.33 -19.15
N ILE A 458 4.75 -11.39 -19.65
CA ILE A 458 5.75 -12.35 -19.19
C ILE A 458 6.63 -11.60 -18.18
N ASP A 459 6.74 -12.11 -16.95
CA ASP A 459 7.59 -11.51 -15.94
C ASP A 459 9.08 -11.83 -16.16
N SER A 460 9.95 -11.23 -15.35
CA SER A 460 11.41 -11.43 -15.44
C SER A 460 11.86 -12.88 -15.23
N SER A 461 11.00 -13.74 -14.68
CA SER A 461 11.25 -15.17 -14.51
C SER A 461 10.74 -16.04 -15.66
N GLY A 462 10.17 -15.41 -16.71
CA GLY A 462 9.61 -16.11 -17.86
C GLY A 462 8.18 -16.64 -17.64
N LYS A 463 7.49 -16.23 -16.57
CA LYS A 463 6.13 -16.70 -16.25
C LYS A 463 5.07 -15.78 -16.85
N TYR A 464 3.99 -16.38 -17.36
CA TYR A 464 2.85 -15.66 -17.90
C TYR A 464 1.92 -15.21 -16.76
N ARG A 465 1.67 -13.89 -16.68
CA ARG A 465 0.78 -13.23 -15.72
C ARG A 465 -0.34 -12.52 -16.46
N TYR A 466 -1.56 -12.58 -15.93
CA TYR A 466 -2.77 -12.16 -16.63
C TYR A 466 -3.45 -11.01 -15.91
N PHE A 467 -3.97 -10.05 -16.68
CA PHE A 467 -4.48 -8.80 -16.14
C PHE A 467 -5.78 -8.38 -16.82
N LYS A 468 -6.63 -7.69 -16.08
CA LYS A 468 -7.83 -6.99 -16.55
C LYS A 468 -7.74 -5.50 -16.27
N ALA A 469 -7.97 -4.66 -17.25
CA ALA A 469 -8.03 -3.22 -17.09
C ALA A 469 -9.27 -2.82 -16.27
N ARG A 470 -9.12 -1.93 -15.29
CA ARG A 470 -10.25 -1.40 -14.50
C ARG A 470 -11.08 -0.38 -15.26
N GLY A 471 -10.41 0.37 -16.11
CA GLY A 471 -10.94 1.53 -16.80
C GLY A 471 -10.09 1.86 -18.02
N TYR A 472 -10.25 3.08 -18.53
CA TYR A 472 -9.34 3.60 -19.54
C TYR A 472 -7.89 3.59 -19.03
N THR A 473 -7.03 2.92 -19.79
CA THR A 473 -5.61 2.76 -19.54
C THR A 473 -4.86 3.30 -20.76
N ALA A 474 -4.15 4.40 -20.56
CA ALA A 474 -3.36 5.03 -21.62
C ALA A 474 -2.20 4.12 -22.07
N ALA A 475 -1.67 4.40 -23.26
CA ALA A 475 -0.46 3.76 -23.75
C ALA A 475 0.70 3.91 -22.75
N GLY A 476 1.54 2.89 -22.66
CA GLY A 476 2.76 2.86 -21.85
C GLY A 476 2.58 2.35 -20.42
N ILE A 477 1.34 2.18 -19.94
CA ILE A 477 1.09 1.71 -18.57
C ILE A 477 1.19 0.19 -18.49
N ASP A 478 2.38 -0.31 -18.09
CA ASP A 478 2.72 -1.73 -18.01
C ASP A 478 2.01 -2.43 -16.83
N PRO A 479 1.25 -3.52 -17.05
CA PRO A 479 0.59 -4.26 -15.99
C PRO A 479 1.54 -4.76 -14.90
N LEU A 480 2.77 -5.17 -15.26
CA LEU A 480 3.78 -5.65 -14.30
C LEU A 480 4.37 -4.55 -13.43
N ASN A 481 4.33 -3.30 -13.91
CA ASN A 481 4.88 -2.14 -13.22
C ASN A 481 3.78 -1.18 -12.74
N SER A 482 2.50 -1.53 -12.94
CA SER A 482 1.32 -0.78 -12.52
C SER A 482 0.87 -1.08 -11.08
N HIS A 483 1.74 -1.72 -10.30
CA HIS A 483 1.69 -1.60 -8.86
C HIS A 483 1.80 -0.10 -8.51
N LEU A 484 1.21 0.32 -7.39
CA LEU A 484 1.48 1.66 -6.89
C LEU A 484 3.00 1.85 -6.89
N LEU A 485 3.50 2.82 -7.66
CA LEU A 485 4.81 3.37 -7.43
C LEU A 485 4.83 3.79 -5.95
N ASP A 486 5.92 3.51 -5.25
CA ASP A 486 6.22 4.20 -4.00
C ASP A 486 6.19 5.71 -4.25
N LEU A 487 5.00 6.29 -4.07
CA LEU A 487 4.79 7.70 -3.87
C LEU A 487 4.24 7.82 -2.46
N TYR A 488 5.17 7.77 -1.51
CA TYR A 488 5.06 8.52 -0.27
C TYR A 488 4.64 9.95 -0.62
N VAL A 489 3.44 10.37 -0.21
CA VAL A 489 3.19 11.47 0.73
C VAL A 489 1.73 11.35 1.19
N GLY A 490 1.51 11.17 2.48
CA GLY A 490 0.54 11.96 3.24
C GLY A 490 -0.82 12.14 2.61
N VAL A 491 -1.68 11.11 2.62
CA VAL A 491 -3.11 11.36 2.45
C VAL A 491 -4.00 10.43 3.26
N TYR A 492 -4.70 11.09 4.19
CA TYR A 492 -6.13 10.94 4.47
C TYR A 492 -6.93 10.89 3.15
N SER A 493 -6.85 9.84 2.34
CA SER A 493 -7.23 9.97 0.91
C SER A 493 -8.67 10.45 0.67
N PRO A 494 -8.87 11.68 0.14
CA PRO A 494 -10.09 12.04 -0.59
C PRO A 494 -9.99 11.63 -2.06
N ILE A 495 -8.91 10.92 -2.46
CA ILE A 495 -8.75 10.33 -3.78
C ILE A 495 -9.24 8.89 -3.69
N ARG A 496 -10.21 8.51 -4.55
CA ARG A 496 -10.55 7.11 -4.74
C ARG A 496 -9.27 6.36 -5.11
N PHE A 497 -8.73 5.54 -4.21
CA PHE A 497 -7.55 4.69 -4.42
C PHE A 497 -7.67 3.73 -5.61
N ASP A 498 -8.83 3.72 -6.26
CA ASP A 498 -9.19 2.92 -7.43
C ASP A 498 -8.73 3.49 -8.79
N THR A 499 -8.36 4.77 -8.93
CA THR A 499 -8.11 5.34 -10.28
C THR A 499 -6.66 5.21 -10.77
N ALA A 500 -5.69 4.99 -9.88
CA ALA A 500 -4.27 4.87 -10.22
C ALA A 500 -3.88 3.44 -10.66
N GLN A 501 -4.49 2.41 -10.06
CA GLN A 501 -4.20 1.03 -10.42
C GLN A 501 -4.99 0.62 -11.65
N LYS A 502 -4.41 0.84 -12.82
CA LYS A 502 -5.06 0.60 -14.12
C LYS A 502 -5.36 -0.88 -14.40
N TRP A 503 -4.58 -1.79 -13.81
CA TRP A 503 -4.67 -3.23 -14.03
C TRP A 503 -5.02 -4.01 -12.75
N ILE A 504 -5.86 -5.03 -12.90
CA ILE A 504 -6.13 -6.08 -11.90
C ILE A 504 -5.43 -7.33 -12.38
N GLU A 505 -4.48 -7.86 -11.64
CA GLU A 505 -3.99 -9.21 -11.91
C GLU A 505 -5.05 -10.26 -11.57
N LEU A 506 -5.20 -11.24 -12.45
CA LEU A 506 -6.13 -12.35 -12.32
C LEU A 506 -5.38 -13.58 -11.81
N SER A 507 -5.82 -14.13 -10.69
CA SER A 507 -5.31 -15.41 -10.17
C SER A 507 -5.93 -16.62 -10.86
N LYS A 508 -7.04 -16.42 -11.59
CA LYS A 508 -7.76 -17.42 -12.39
C LYS A 508 -8.24 -16.80 -13.72
N PRO A 509 -7.32 -16.52 -14.66
CA PRO A 509 -7.63 -16.01 -16.00
C PRO A 509 -8.48 -16.95 -16.85
#